data_AF-A0A955LII1-F1
#
_entry.id   AF-A0A955LII1-F1
#
_cell.length_a   1.000
_cell.length_b   1.000
_cell.length_c   1.000
_cell.angle_alpha   90.00
_cell.angle_beta   90.00
_cell.angle_gamma   90.00
#
_symmetry.space_group_name_H-M   'P 1'
#
loop_
_entity.id
_entity.type
_entity.pdbx_description
1 polymer ?
#
loop_
_entity_poly.entity_id
_entity_poly.type
_entity_poly.pdbx_seq_one_letter_code
_entity_poly.pdbx_strand_id
1 'polypeptide(L)'
;MKLPRILTHPAFVSISMQLILAYQWLHSGWGKIYGGTFVGSIHSSFVRFENGNPHNWYIDSVLKSAKEYPALFANLVQWGEILTGLGLLFALTLYWFSKKSINKNIARCIAISALTGGVFMNLNFYFAAGWTSPSTNGLNILMLWMQTVLLVSWIVIRTKDQKQ
;
A
#
# COMPACT_ATOMS: atom_id res chain seq x y z
N MET A 1 11.73 8.87 34.49
CA MET A 1 12.52 8.26 33.38
C MET A 1 12.47 9.21 32.18
N LYS A 2 13.60 9.69 31.65
CA LYS A 2 13.60 10.56 30.45
C LYS A 2 13.53 9.67 29.20
N LEU A 3 12.54 9.89 28.34
CA LEU A 3 12.41 9.16 27.08
C LEU A 3 13.53 9.57 26.11
N PRO A 4 14.05 8.62 25.29
CA PRO A 4 15.00 8.93 24.22
C PRO A 4 14.46 9.97 23.24
N ARG A 5 15.33 10.86 22.76
CA ARG A 5 14.99 11.96 21.83
C ARG A 5 14.34 11.49 20.53
N ILE A 6 14.59 10.25 20.11
CA ILE A 6 14.00 9.67 18.89
C ILE A 6 12.52 9.35 19.06
N LEU A 7 12.11 8.91 20.25
CA LEU A 7 10.71 8.57 20.55
C LEU A 7 9.84 9.80 20.75
N THR A 8 10.44 10.95 21.06
CA THR A 8 9.75 12.23 21.23
C THR A 8 9.76 13.10 19.97
N HIS A 9 10.40 12.65 18.88
CA HIS A 9 10.47 13.40 17.64
C HIS A 9 9.08 13.44 16.96
N PRO A 10 8.58 14.59 16.50
CA PRO A 10 7.23 14.70 15.95
C PRO A 10 6.99 13.83 14.69
N ALA A 11 8.05 13.53 13.94
CA ALA A 11 7.96 12.65 12.77
C ALA A 11 8.02 11.15 13.10
N PHE A 12 8.28 10.77 14.35
CA PHE A 12 8.49 9.36 14.74
C PHE A 12 7.32 8.48 14.30
N VAL A 13 6.08 8.89 14.62
CA VAL A 13 4.87 8.12 14.31
C VAL A 13 4.71 7.92 12.80
N SER A 14 4.80 8.99 12.00
CA SER A 14 4.65 8.90 10.53
C SER A 14 5.74 8.04 9.89
N ILE A 15 6.98 8.16 10.36
CA ILE A 15 8.11 7.34 9.87
C ILE A 15 7.88 5.87 10.22
N SER A 16 7.51 5.55 11.45
CA SER A 16 7.21 4.19 11.88
C SER A 16 6.07 3.57 11.08
N MET A 17 4.97 4.31 10.89
CA MET A 17 3.84 3.87 10.07
C MET A 17 4.27 3.59 8.63
N GLN A 18 5.07 4.48 8.03
CA GLN A 18 5.55 4.33 6.67
C GLN A 18 6.46 3.11 6.51
N LEU A 19 7.35 2.86 7.47
CA LEU A 19 8.23 1.69 7.47
C LEU A 19 7.44 0.38 7.63
N ILE A 20 6.44 0.36 8.52
CA ILE A 20 5.56 -0.80 8.70
C ILE A 20 4.80 -1.11 7.41
N LEU A 21 4.20 -0.09 6.78
CA LEU A 21 3.48 -0.26 5.51
C LEU A 21 4.43 -0.71 4.40
N ALA A 22 5.60 -0.10 4.30
CA ALA A 22 6.60 -0.49 3.31
C ALA A 22 7.03 -1.95 3.46
N TYR A 23 7.32 -2.38 4.70
CA TYR A 23 7.63 -3.77 5.00
C TYR A 23 6.48 -4.70 4.63
N GLN A 24 5.25 -4.38 5.04
CA GLN A 24 4.09 -5.24 4.77
C GLN A 24 3.87 -5.46 3.27
N TRP A 25 4.00 -4.39 2.47
CA TRP A 25 3.86 -4.46 1.02
C TRP A 25 5.00 -5.26 0.37
N LEU A 26 6.24 -5.01 0.76
CA LEU A 26 7.40 -5.77 0.27
C LEU A 26 7.31 -7.24 0.64
N HIS A 27 6.99 -7.56 1.89
CA HIS A 27 6.88 -8.92 2.37
C HIS A 27 5.77 -9.68 1.63
N SER A 28 4.60 -9.06 1.44
CA SER A 28 3.48 -9.64 0.68
C SER A 28 3.85 -9.89 -0.78
N GLY A 29 4.38 -8.88 -1.47
CA GLY A 29 4.73 -8.98 -2.88
C GLY A 29 5.90 -9.93 -3.13
N TRP A 30 6.91 -9.90 -2.26
CA TRP A 30 8.06 -10.79 -2.35
C TRP A 30 7.66 -12.24 -2.11
N GLY A 31 6.77 -12.49 -1.13
CA GLY A 31 6.23 -13.82 -0.89
C GLY A 31 5.50 -14.40 -2.11
N LYS A 32 4.80 -13.56 -2.89
CA LYS A 32 4.14 -13.97 -4.13
C LYS A 32 5.13 -14.34 -5.24
N ILE A 33 6.19 -13.53 -5.40
CA ILE A 33 7.24 -13.79 -6.40
C ILE A 33 8.04 -15.04 -6.02
N TYR A 34 8.55 -15.09 -4.79
CA TYR A 34 9.37 -16.19 -4.30
C TYR A 34 8.62 -17.52 -4.27
N GLY A 35 7.32 -17.48 -3.93
CA GLY A 35 6.47 -18.67 -3.95
C GLY A 35 6.19 -19.21 -5.36
N GLY A 36 6.42 -18.43 -6.42
CA GLY A 36 6.35 -18.86 -7.83
C GLY A 36 4.99 -19.29 -8.37
N THR A 37 3.98 -19.43 -7.52
CA THR A 37 2.67 -20.03 -7.84
C THR A 37 1.53 -19.03 -7.84
N PHE A 38 1.75 -17.79 -7.37
CA PHE A 38 0.70 -16.78 -7.23
C PHE A 38 -0.02 -16.51 -8.55
N VAL A 39 0.74 -16.26 -9.64
CA VAL A 39 0.15 -15.96 -10.96
C VAL A 39 -0.67 -17.14 -11.50
N GLY A 40 -0.19 -18.37 -11.29
CA GLY A 40 -0.88 -19.58 -11.74
C GLY A 40 -2.11 -19.95 -10.89
N SER A 41 -2.15 -19.54 -9.61
CA SER A 41 -3.21 -19.90 -8.66
C SER A 41 -4.26 -18.81 -8.44
N ILE A 42 -4.06 -17.61 -9.00
CA ILE A 42 -4.94 -16.46 -8.74
C ILE A 42 -6.38 -16.71 -9.21
N HIS A 43 -6.57 -17.47 -10.29
CA HIS A 43 -7.91 -17.76 -10.82
C HIS A 43 -8.76 -18.51 -9.78
N SER A 44 -8.17 -19.51 -9.12
CA SER A 44 -8.83 -20.23 -8.02
C SER A 44 -9.16 -19.32 -6.84
N SER A 45 -8.30 -18.32 -6.57
CA SER A 45 -8.58 -17.31 -5.56
C SER A 45 -9.77 -16.44 -5.95
N PHE A 46 -9.89 -16.05 -7.22
CA PHE A 46 -11.05 -15.29 -7.71
C PHE A 46 -12.35 -16.08 -7.63
N VAL A 47 -12.35 -17.37 -7.99
CA VAL A 47 -13.52 -18.26 -7.81
C VAL A 47 -13.91 -18.33 -6.33
N ARG A 48 -12.93 -18.45 -5.42
CA ARG A 48 -13.19 -18.41 -3.98
C ARG A 48 -13.76 -17.05 -3.54
N PHE A 49 -13.26 -15.95 -4.07
CA PHE A 49 -13.71 -14.59 -3.74
C PHE A 49 -15.09 -14.25 -4.30
N GLU A 50 -15.62 -15.03 -5.22
CA GLU A 50 -16.98 -14.91 -5.76
C GLU A 50 -17.98 -15.67 -4.88
N ASN A 51 -17.62 -16.88 -4.43
CA ASN A 51 -18.52 -17.81 -3.74
C ASN A 51 -18.88 -17.37 -2.31
N GLY A 52 -19.89 -16.50 -2.17
CA GLY A 52 -20.39 -16.00 -0.88
C GLY A 52 -20.04 -14.53 -0.60
N ASN A 53 -19.53 -13.82 -1.60
CA ASN A 53 -19.20 -12.41 -1.47
C ASN A 53 -20.48 -11.54 -1.43
N PRO A 54 -20.66 -10.70 -0.39
CA PRO A 54 -21.85 -9.86 -0.26
C PRO A 54 -21.88 -8.67 -1.22
N HIS A 55 -20.79 -8.41 -1.96
CA HIS A 55 -20.65 -7.24 -2.83
C HIS A 55 -20.90 -7.60 -4.30
N ASN A 56 -22.17 -7.89 -4.65
CA ASN A 56 -22.55 -8.28 -6.02
C ASN A 56 -22.02 -7.33 -7.10
N TRP A 57 -22.07 -6.01 -6.85
CA TRP A 57 -21.53 -5.01 -7.78
C TRP A 57 -20.04 -5.23 -8.09
N TYR A 58 -19.25 -5.68 -7.12
CA TYR A 58 -17.82 -5.95 -7.28
C TYR A 58 -17.60 -7.26 -8.04
N ILE A 59 -18.43 -8.27 -7.76
CA ILE A 59 -18.44 -9.55 -8.47
C ILE A 59 -18.70 -9.32 -9.96
N ASP A 60 -19.80 -8.62 -10.27
CA ASP A 60 -20.31 -8.43 -11.63
C ASP A 60 -19.47 -7.47 -12.48
N SER A 61 -18.53 -6.75 -11.85
CA SER A 61 -17.62 -5.80 -12.52
C SER A 61 -16.16 -6.23 -12.41
N VAL A 62 -15.47 -5.77 -11.36
CA VAL A 62 -14.02 -5.89 -11.20
C VAL A 62 -13.58 -7.34 -11.12
N LEU A 63 -14.26 -8.17 -10.33
CA LEU A 63 -13.88 -9.58 -10.16
C LEU A 63 -14.13 -10.38 -11.44
N LYS A 64 -15.24 -10.11 -12.15
CA LYS A 64 -15.51 -10.69 -13.46
C LYS A 64 -14.42 -10.36 -14.47
N SER A 65 -14.03 -9.08 -14.60
CA SER A 65 -12.91 -8.68 -15.47
C SER A 65 -11.58 -9.30 -15.03
N ALA A 66 -11.33 -9.43 -13.73
CA ALA A 66 -10.13 -10.07 -13.21
C ALA A 66 -10.08 -11.57 -13.54
N LYS A 67 -11.24 -12.26 -13.56
CA LYS A 67 -11.36 -13.67 -13.97
C LYS A 67 -11.10 -13.88 -15.46
N GLU A 68 -11.42 -12.92 -16.32
CA GLU A 68 -11.13 -12.97 -17.76
C GLU A 68 -9.63 -12.80 -18.06
N TYR A 69 -8.93 -12.00 -17.25
CA TYR A 69 -7.50 -11.72 -17.42
C TYR A 69 -6.69 -12.01 -16.14
N PRO A 70 -6.66 -13.26 -15.65
CA PRO A 70 -6.14 -13.58 -14.33
C PRO A 70 -4.64 -13.31 -14.20
N ALA A 71 -3.85 -13.67 -15.22
CA ALA A 71 -2.41 -13.44 -15.21
C ALA A 71 -2.05 -11.95 -15.18
N LEU A 72 -2.82 -11.09 -15.87
CA LEU A 72 -2.62 -9.64 -15.85
C LEU A 72 -2.85 -9.10 -14.44
N PHE A 73 -4.00 -9.44 -13.83
CA PHE A 73 -4.33 -8.97 -12.48
C PHE A 73 -3.36 -9.50 -11.42
N ALA A 74 -2.92 -10.76 -11.51
CA ALA A 74 -1.88 -11.25 -10.62
C ALA A 74 -0.57 -10.49 -10.77
N ASN A 75 -0.14 -10.19 -12.00
CA ASN A 75 1.06 -9.40 -12.21
C ASN A 75 0.90 -7.98 -11.66
N LEU A 76 -0.25 -7.33 -11.88
CA LEU A 76 -0.54 -6.01 -11.32
C LEU A 76 -0.53 -6.01 -9.80
N VAL A 77 -1.10 -7.03 -9.16
CA VAL A 77 -1.08 -7.17 -7.70
C VAL A 77 0.34 -7.39 -7.20
N GLN A 78 1.04 -8.44 -7.63
CA GLN A 78 2.35 -8.79 -7.08
C GLN A 78 3.38 -7.66 -7.26
N TRP A 79 3.40 -7.03 -8.45
CA TRP A 79 4.33 -5.93 -8.73
C TRP A 79 3.85 -4.63 -8.11
N GLY A 80 2.54 -4.39 -8.05
CA GLY A 80 1.97 -3.24 -7.35
C GLY A 80 2.33 -3.22 -5.87
N GLU A 81 2.30 -4.38 -5.20
CA GLU A 81 2.74 -4.52 -3.81
C GLU A 81 4.23 -4.18 -3.67
N ILE A 82 5.10 -4.76 -4.48
CA ILE A 82 6.54 -4.47 -4.45
C ILE A 82 6.82 -2.99 -4.70
N LEU A 83 6.25 -2.43 -5.77
CA LEU A 83 6.47 -1.02 -6.16
C LEU A 83 5.93 -0.05 -5.11
N THR A 84 4.81 -0.38 -4.46
CA THR A 84 4.28 0.41 -3.35
C THR A 84 5.27 0.42 -2.19
N GLY A 85 5.74 -0.76 -1.77
CA GLY A 85 6.70 -0.87 -0.68
C GLY A 85 8.04 -0.18 -0.96
N LEU A 86 8.62 -0.39 -2.15
CA LEU A 86 9.85 0.28 -2.58
C LEU A 86 9.65 1.80 -2.70
N GLY A 87 8.52 2.24 -3.24
CA GLY A 87 8.19 3.66 -3.37
C GLY A 87 8.15 4.36 -2.00
N LEU A 88 7.55 3.72 -0.99
CA LEU A 88 7.53 4.25 0.37
C LEU A 88 8.93 4.37 0.98
N LEU A 89 9.79 3.36 0.84
CA LEU A 89 11.17 3.41 1.34
C LEU A 89 12.02 4.46 0.61
N PHE A 90 11.89 4.51 -0.72
CA PHE A 90 12.63 5.43 -1.55
C PHE A 90 12.23 6.88 -1.27
N ALA A 91 10.93 7.15 -1.15
CA ALA A 91 10.43 8.47 -0.77
C ALA A 91 10.96 8.92 0.59
N LEU A 92 10.93 8.04 1.60
CA LEU A 92 11.44 8.36 2.94
C LEU A 92 12.94 8.69 2.90
N THR A 93 13.73 7.83 2.26
CA THR A 93 15.18 8.00 2.12
C THR A 93 15.50 9.28 1.35
N LEU A 94 14.87 9.49 0.20
CA LEU A 94 15.10 10.66 -0.64
C LEU A 94 14.73 11.95 0.09
N TYR A 95 13.62 11.99 0.80
CA TYR A 95 13.19 13.15 1.56
C TYR A 95 14.15 13.50 2.71
N TRP A 96 14.64 12.48 3.43
CA TRP A 96 15.51 12.65 4.59
C TRP A 96 16.92 13.11 4.21
N PHE A 97 17.51 12.53 3.16
CA PHE A 97 18.88 12.84 2.76
C PHE A 97 18.98 14.05 1.82
N SER A 98 17.88 14.49 1.22
CA SER A 98 17.91 15.62 0.30
C SER A 98 17.78 16.96 1.00
N LYS A 99 18.73 17.86 0.72
CA LYS A 99 18.63 19.28 1.08
C LYS A 99 17.89 20.10 0.01
N LYS A 100 17.92 19.65 -1.25
CA LYS A 100 17.31 20.37 -2.38
C LYS A 100 15.79 20.23 -2.37
N SER A 101 15.08 21.36 -2.53
CA SER A 101 13.61 21.43 -2.59
C SER A 101 13.03 20.51 -3.69
N ILE A 102 13.67 20.45 -4.86
CA ILE A 102 13.23 19.59 -5.98
C ILE A 102 13.17 18.10 -5.59
N ASN A 103 14.21 17.58 -4.94
CA ASN A 103 14.25 16.18 -4.53
C ASN A 103 13.21 15.88 -3.45
N LYS A 104 12.96 16.83 -2.53
CA LYS A 104 11.89 16.69 -1.54
C LYS A 104 10.52 16.66 -2.20
N ASN A 105 10.28 17.48 -3.23
CA ASN A 105 9.03 17.43 -3.99
C ASN A 105 8.88 16.10 -4.75
N ILE A 106 9.95 15.59 -5.36
CA ILE A 106 9.95 14.26 -6.00
C ILE A 106 9.63 13.18 -4.97
N ALA A 107 10.28 13.19 -3.80
CA ALA A 107 9.99 12.24 -2.72
C ALA A 107 8.52 12.29 -2.29
N ARG A 108 7.94 13.49 -2.17
CA ARG A 108 6.52 13.67 -1.87
C ARG A 108 5.62 13.04 -2.95
N CYS A 109 5.89 13.31 -4.23
CA CYS A 109 5.13 12.72 -5.33
C CYS A 109 5.20 11.18 -5.30
N ILE A 110 6.40 10.61 -5.06
CA ILE A 110 6.58 9.17 -4.97
C ILE A 110 5.79 8.58 -3.80
N ALA A 111 5.86 9.21 -2.62
CA ALA A 111 5.08 8.77 -1.45
C ALA A 111 3.58 8.82 -1.73
N ILE A 112 3.08 9.92 -2.30
CA ILE A 112 1.67 10.10 -2.63
C ILE A 112 1.20 9.04 -3.63
N SER A 113 1.97 8.79 -4.69
CA SER A 113 1.65 7.77 -5.69
C SER A 113 1.64 6.36 -5.08
N ALA A 114 2.65 6.00 -4.29
CA ALA A 114 2.72 4.71 -3.62
C ALA A 114 1.54 4.51 -2.65
N LEU A 115 1.24 5.51 -1.82
CA LEU A 115 0.12 5.44 -0.88
C LEU A 115 -1.23 5.36 -1.58
N THR A 116 -1.41 6.07 -2.69
CA THR A 116 -2.64 6.01 -3.50
C THR A 116 -2.81 4.62 -4.11
N GLY A 117 -1.74 4.05 -4.67
CA GLY A 117 -1.74 2.67 -5.19
C GLY A 117 -2.06 1.64 -4.10
N GLY A 118 -1.46 1.79 -2.91
CA GLY A 118 -1.72 0.93 -1.77
C GLY A 118 -3.14 1.05 -1.21
N VAL A 119 -3.73 2.25 -1.18
CA VAL A 119 -5.14 2.48 -0.85
C VAL A 119 -6.04 1.77 -1.86
N PHE A 120 -5.78 1.95 -3.16
CA PHE A 120 -6.54 1.31 -4.22
C PHE A 120 -6.49 -0.22 -4.14
N MET A 121 -5.32 -0.80 -3.90
CA MET A 121 -5.17 -2.25 -3.71
C MET A 121 -5.90 -2.75 -2.46
N ASN A 122 -5.82 -2.06 -1.32
CA ASN A 122 -6.55 -2.47 -0.10
C ASN A 122 -8.06 -2.43 -0.28
N LEU A 123 -8.59 -1.43 -1.01
CA LEU A 123 -10.02 -1.40 -1.33
C LEU A 123 -10.42 -2.63 -2.15
N ASN A 124 -9.63 -2.99 -3.16
CA ASN A 124 -9.87 -4.19 -3.95
C ASN A 124 -9.80 -5.46 -3.09
N PHE A 125 -8.78 -5.60 -2.23
CA PHE A 125 -8.65 -6.74 -1.33
C PHE A 125 -9.79 -6.83 -0.32
N TYR A 126 -10.27 -5.68 0.17
CA TYR A 126 -11.44 -5.61 1.05
C TYR A 126 -12.69 -6.13 0.35
N PHE A 127 -13.03 -5.62 -0.84
CA PHE A 127 -14.23 -6.05 -1.55
C PHE A 127 -14.12 -7.48 -2.09
N ALA A 128 -12.93 -7.94 -2.48
CA ALA A 128 -12.71 -9.30 -2.94
C ALA A 128 -12.75 -10.33 -1.78
N ALA A 129 -12.01 -10.06 -0.69
CA ALA A 129 -11.67 -11.06 0.31
C ALA A 129 -12.01 -10.66 1.75
N GLY A 130 -12.37 -9.40 2.01
CA GLY A 130 -12.65 -8.90 3.36
C GLY A 130 -13.81 -9.61 4.06
N TRP A 131 -14.74 -10.22 3.32
CA TRP A 131 -15.84 -11.00 3.88
C TRP A 131 -15.41 -12.42 4.31
N THR A 132 -14.24 -12.91 3.86
CA THR A 132 -13.83 -14.31 4.06
C THR A 132 -13.41 -14.64 5.49
N SER A 133 -12.99 -13.64 6.28
CA SER A 133 -12.72 -13.78 7.71
C SER A 133 -12.62 -12.42 8.40
N PRO A 134 -12.87 -12.34 9.72
CA PRO A 134 -12.68 -11.10 10.48
C PRO A 134 -11.24 -10.57 10.45
N SER A 135 -10.23 -11.45 10.39
CA SER A 135 -8.82 -11.02 10.32
C SER A 135 -8.46 -10.42 8.97
N THR A 136 -8.94 -11.00 7.86
CA THR A 136 -8.77 -10.43 6.52
C THR A 136 -9.50 -9.08 6.41
N ASN A 137 -10.68 -8.96 6.98
CA ASN A 137 -11.42 -7.69 7.04
C ASN A 137 -10.62 -6.61 7.78
N GLY A 138 -10.23 -6.94 9.02
CA GLY A 138 -9.54 -6.02 9.92
C GLY A 138 -8.21 -5.54 9.37
N LEU A 139 -7.43 -6.44 8.74
CA LEU A 139 -6.15 -6.07 8.14
C LEU A 139 -6.32 -5.06 6.99
N ASN A 140 -7.28 -5.29 6.08
CA ASN A 140 -7.52 -4.38 4.95
C ASN A 140 -8.00 -3.00 5.43
N ILE A 141 -8.91 -2.96 6.42
CA ILE A 141 -9.37 -1.68 7.01
C ILE A 141 -8.23 -0.95 7.72
N LEU A 142 -7.42 -1.67 8.51
CA LEU A 142 -6.28 -1.09 9.22
C LEU A 142 -5.27 -0.49 8.24
N MET A 143 -4.86 -1.26 7.24
CA MET A 143 -3.92 -0.80 6.22
C MET A 143 -4.48 0.35 5.38
N LEU A 144 -5.77 0.32 5.04
CA LEU A 144 -6.44 1.43 4.36
C LEU A 144 -6.30 2.73 5.16
N TRP A 145 -6.70 2.73 6.44
CA TRP A 145 -6.64 3.93 7.27
C TRP A 145 -5.22 4.41 7.56
N MET A 146 -4.29 3.50 7.82
CA MET A 146 -2.88 3.86 8.01
C MET A 146 -2.32 4.58 6.78
N GLN A 147 -2.64 4.09 5.58
CA GLN A 147 -2.21 4.74 4.33
C GLN A 147 -2.92 6.06 4.09
N THR A 148 -4.23 6.16 4.36
CA THR A 148 -4.97 7.42 4.21
C THR A 148 -4.42 8.51 5.13
N VAL A 149 -4.14 8.20 6.40
CA VAL A 149 -3.55 9.17 7.35
C VAL A 149 -2.16 9.60 6.86
N LEU A 150 -1.33 8.64 6.43
CA LEU A 150 0.00 8.94 5.93
C LEU A 150 -0.05 9.75 4.61
N LEU A 151 -1.01 9.46 3.73
CA LEU A 151 -1.23 10.18 2.47
C LEU A 151 -1.56 11.65 2.74
N VAL A 152 -2.50 11.91 3.64
CA VAL A 152 -2.83 13.28 4.07
C VAL A 152 -1.60 13.98 4.64
N SER A 153 -0.79 13.28 5.44
CA SER A 153 0.44 13.87 5.99
C SER A 153 1.42 14.31 4.89
N TRP A 154 1.62 13.49 3.85
CA TRP A 154 2.50 13.82 2.72
C TRP A 154 1.97 14.95 1.83
N ILE A 155 0.65 15.06 1.71
CA ILE A 155 -0.01 16.17 1.01
C ILE A 155 0.19 17.48 1.78
N VAL A 156 0.03 17.45 3.10
CA VAL A 156 0.10 18.65 3.96
C VAL A 156 1.53 19.14 4.19
N ILE A 157 2.53 18.26 4.19
CA ILE A 157 3.95 18.64 4.32
C ILE A 157 4.30 19.67 3.23
N ARG A 158 4.51 20.94 3.58
CA ARG A 158 4.98 21.95 2.62
C ARG A 158 6.51 22.08 2.71
N THR A 159 7.18 22.03 1.57
CA THR A 159 8.59 22.40 1.46
C THR A 159 8.72 23.91 1.72
N LYS A 160 9.27 24.29 2.88
CA LYS A 160 9.55 25.69 3.23
C LYS A 160 10.81 26.20 2.51
N ASP A 161 10.82 26.22 1.19
CA ASP A 161 11.96 26.73 0.40
C ASP A 161 11.50 27.80 -0.62
N GLN A 162 10.76 28.81 -0.15
CA GLN A 162 10.33 29.96 -0.97
C GLN A 162 10.62 31.33 -0.33
N LYS A 163 11.44 31.41 0.73
CA LYS A 163 11.95 32.69 1.24
C LYS A 163 13.35 32.52 1.79
N GLN A 164 14.35 32.75 0.95
CA GLN A 164 15.62 33.39 1.28
C GLN A 164 16.21 33.94 -0.01
#